data_AF-A0A9P5ZE38-F1
#
_entry.id   AF-A0A9P5ZE38-F1
#
_cell.length_a   1.000
_cell.length_b   1.000
_cell.length_c   1.000
_cell.angle_alpha   90.00
_cell.angle_beta   90.00
_cell.angle_gamma   90.00
#
_symmetry.space_group_name_H-M   'P 1'
#
loop_
_entity.id
_entity.type
_entity.pdbx_description
1 polymer ?
#
loop_
_entity_poly.entity_id
_entity_poly.type
_entity_poly.pdbx_seq_one_letter_code
_entity_poly.pdbx_strand_id
1 'polypeptide(L)'
;MSDSIDDLPPTVKAVRDGWQLTCQGSAVVSGLLAGVAAQLFSYFRDPTNYTRHATSRGLVLALCYGAIFLNIGATIGAFIIIDKMGSIATRAARRDQMSIGRFGGTQIALLQYHGAGKKWKYFVWHWVICFYGGTICLAVLLLTFIVLEENLSIVISMSCLCGFVLLPSLLYFVLND
;
A
#
# COMPACT_ATOMS: atom_id res chain seq x y z
N MET A 1 -34.62 5.36 -27.49
CA MET A 1 -34.04 5.02 -26.17
C MET A 1 -32.92 4.05 -26.45
N SER A 2 -31.75 4.59 -26.79
CA SER A 2 -30.57 3.80 -27.16
C SER A 2 -29.85 3.42 -25.88
N ASP A 3 -30.09 2.21 -25.39
CA ASP A 3 -29.21 1.61 -24.38
C ASP A 3 -27.80 1.60 -24.95
N SER A 4 -26.89 2.27 -24.24
CA SER A 4 -25.47 2.41 -24.58
C SER A 4 -24.82 1.02 -24.64
N ILE A 5 -24.55 0.56 -25.86
CA ILE A 5 -23.80 -0.68 -26.16
C ILE A 5 -22.34 -0.60 -25.66
N ASP A 6 -21.91 0.56 -25.15
CA ASP A 6 -20.54 0.87 -24.73
C ASP A 6 -20.25 0.72 -23.22
N ASP A 7 -21.22 0.35 -22.38
CA ASP A 7 -21.02 0.28 -20.93
C ASP A 7 -20.54 -1.11 -20.44
N LEU A 8 -19.46 -1.12 -19.65
CA LEU A 8 -19.02 -2.33 -18.93
C LEU A 8 -20.16 -2.87 -18.06
N PRO A 9 -20.25 -4.20 -17.85
CA PRO A 9 -21.21 -4.77 -16.91
C PRO A 9 -21.15 -4.03 -15.56
N PRO A 10 -22.29 -3.63 -14.96
CA PRO A 10 -22.32 -2.80 -13.76
C PRO A 10 -21.44 -3.33 -12.61
N THR A 11 -21.36 -4.66 -12.46
CA THR A 11 -20.50 -5.32 -11.47
C THR A 11 -19.01 -5.08 -11.72
N VAL A 12 -18.55 -5.14 -12.98
CA VAL A 12 -17.14 -4.90 -13.33
C VAL A 12 -16.80 -3.42 -13.13
N LYS A 13 -17.73 -2.52 -13.46
CA LYS A 13 -17.60 -1.07 -13.20
C LYS A 13 -17.47 -0.78 -11.71
N ALA A 14 -18.36 -1.34 -10.88
CA ALA A 14 -18.31 -1.17 -9.43
C ALA A 14 -17.01 -1.71 -8.81
N VAL A 15 -16.54 -2.89 -9.24
CA VAL A 15 -15.27 -3.46 -8.76
C VAL A 15 -14.09 -2.58 -9.17
N ARG A 16 -14.03 -2.14 -10.43
CA ARG A 16 -12.97 -1.24 -10.93
C ARG A 16 -12.93 0.06 -10.13
N ASP A 17 -14.08 0.70 -9.94
CA ASP A 17 -14.16 2.00 -9.26
C ASP A 17 -13.73 1.87 -7.78
N GLY A 18 -14.11 0.77 -7.12
CA GLY A 18 -13.64 0.45 -5.77
C GLY A 18 -12.13 0.25 -5.69
N TRP A 19 -11.53 -0.49 -6.63
CA TRP A 19 -10.08 -0.64 -6.70
C TRP A 19 -9.36 0.67 -7.01
N GLN A 20 -9.90 1.49 -7.92
CA GLN A 20 -9.34 2.80 -8.24
C GLN A 20 -9.34 3.73 -7.02
N LEU A 21 -10.46 3.80 -6.29
CA LEU A 21 -10.55 4.58 -5.07
C LEU A 21 -9.54 4.10 -4.01
N THR A 22 -9.43 2.79 -3.84
CA THR A 22 -8.48 2.18 -2.89
C THR A 22 -7.04 2.53 -3.26
N CYS A 23 -6.66 2.38 -4.52
CA CYS A 23 -5.31 2.70 -4.98
C CYS A 23 -5.00 4.19 -4.85
N GLN A 24 -5.95 5.08 -5.18
CA GLN A 24 -5.78 6.53 -5.01
C GLN A 24 -5.55 6.90 -3.55
N GLY A 25 -6.39 6.39 -2.64
CA GLY A 25 -6.23 6.59 -1.21
C GLY A 25 -4.88 6.06 -0.71
N SER A 26 -4.48 4.87 -1.15
CA SER A 26 -3.19 4.28 -0.76
C SER A 26 -1.98 5.08 -1.26
N ALA A 27 -2.05 5.67 -2.46
CA ALA A 27 -0.97 6.47 -3.02
C ALA A 27 -0.75 7.75 -2.20
N VAL A 28 -1.84 8.40 -1.79
CA VAL A 28 -1.79 9.57 -0.91
C VAL A 28 -1.20 9.20 0.45
N VAL A 29 -1.70 8.14 1.08
CA VAL A 29 -1.21 7.69 2.40
C VAL A 29 0.27 7.30 2.32
N SER A 30 0.68 6.55 1.31
CA SER A 30 2.09 6.16 1.11
C SER A 30 2.98 7.39 0.94
N GLY A 31 2.54 8.39 0.18
CA GLY A 31 3.26 9.67 0.05
C GLY A 31 3.43 10.37 1.41
N LEU A 32 2.40 10.40 2.24
CA LEU A 32 2.47 10.97 3.59
C LEU A 32 3.46 10.20 4.49
N LEU A 33 3.40 8.86 4.48
CA LEU A 33 4.31 8.02 5.26
C LEU A 33 5.78 8.19 4.82
N ALA A 34 6.03 8.29 3.51
CA ALA A 34 7.35 8.61 2.98
C ALA A 34 7.84 9.99 3.43
N GLY A 35 6.94 10.98 3.47
CA GLY A 35 7.23 12.33 3.99
C GLY A 35 7.62 12.30 5.47
N VAL A 36 6.88 11.59 6.30
CA VAL A 36 7.21 11.40 7.74
C VAL A 36 8.57 10.72 7.89
N ALA A 37 8.84 9.66 7.12
CA ALA A 37 10.13 8.97 7.13
C ALA A 37 11.29 9.90 6.70
N ALA A 38 11.08 10.78 5.72
CA ALA A 38 12.09 11.74 5.26
C ALA A 38 12.39 12.83 6.31
N GLN A 39 11.38 13.26 7.06
CA GLN A 39 11.57 14.18 8.20
C GLN A 39 12.39 13.53 9.30
N LEU A 40 12.03 12.30 9.71
CA LEU A 40 12.80 11.52 10.68
C LEU A 40 14.23 11.24 10.20
N PHE A 41 14.41 10.94 8.92
CA PHE A 41 15.74 10.78 8.32
C PHE A 41 16.60 12.03 8.52
N SER A 42 16.04 13.21 8.27
CA SER A 42 16.75 14.48 8.44
C SER A 42 17.15 14.71 9.89
N TYR A 43 16.28 14.36 10.83
CA TYR A 43 16.55 14.41 12.26
C TYR A 43 17.71 13.48 12.68
N PHE A 44 17.65 12.20 12.34
CA PHE A 44 18.67 11.21 12.73
C PHE A 44 20.00 11.33 11.98
N ARG A 45 19.98 11.99 10.83
CA ARG A 45 21.20 12.27 10.07
C ARG A 45 22.07 13.29 10.79
N ASP A 46 21.47 14.24 11.51
CA ASP A 46 22.19 15.26 12.24
C ASP A 46 22.81 14.68 13.53
N PRO A 47 24.16 14.64 13.65
CA PRO A 47 24.82 14.08 14.82
C PRO A 47 24.59 14.90 16.10
N THR A 48 24.14 16.16 16.00
CA THR A 48 23.85 17.00 17.17
C THR A 48 22.52 16.64 17.84
N ASN A 49 21.57 16.12 17.08
CA ASN A 49 20.24 15.72 17.56
C ASN A 49 20.21 14.30 18.16
N TYR A 50 21.28 13.52 17.96
CA TYR A 50 21.31 12.10 18.32
C TYR A 50 22.68 11.69 18.87
N THR A 51 22.91 12.02 20.13
CA THR A 51 24.20 11.83 20.82
C THR A 51 24.23 10.61 21.74
N ARG A 52 23.06 10.05 22.11
CA ARG A 52 22.95 9.04 23.17
C ARG A 52 23.37 7.62 22.76
N HIS A 53 23.19 7.24 21.48
CA HIS A 53 23.41 5.86 21.03
C HIS A 53 23.98 5.77 19.60
N ALA A 54 25.28 5.99 19.44
CA ALA A 54 25.97 5.89 18.14
C ALA A 54 25.80 4.52 17.45
N THR A 55 25.68 3.43 18.23
CA THR A 55 25.58 2.04 17.73
C THR A 55 24.27 1.77 16.98
N SER A 56 23.16 2.43 17.32
CA SER A 56 21.84 2.24 16.69
C SER A 56 21.62 3.12 15.46
N ARG A 57 22.50 4.10 15.21
CA ARG A 57 22.34 5.06 14.10
C ARG A 57 22.26 4.39 12.73
N GLY A 58 23.11 3.37 12.49
CA GLY A 58 23.11 2.64 11.22
C GLY A 58 21.78 1.93 10.95
N LEU A 59 21.20 1.30 11.98
CA LEU A 59 19.91 0.62 11.90
C LEU A 59 18.77 1.62 11.65
N VAL A 60 18.75 2.73 12.40
CA VAL A 60 17.73 3.78 12.25
C VAL A 60 17.76 4.39 10.85
N LEU A 61 18.94 4.70 10.32
CA LEU A 61 19.07 5.22 8.95
C LEU A 61 18.64 4.20 7.89
N ALA A 62 18.97 2.91 8.09
CA ALA A 62 18.52 1.84 7.20
C ALA A 62 16.99 1.71 7.19
N LEU A 63 16.34 1.80 8.37
CA LEU A 63 14.89 1.80 8.49
C LEU A 63 14.26 3.05 7.83
N CYS A 64 14.84 4.23 8.00
CA CYS A 64 14.40 5.43 7.29
C CYS A 64 14.42 5.25 5.77
N TYR A 65 15.55 4.79 5.21
CA TYR A 65 15.65 4.53 3.78
C TYR A 65 14.66 3.47 3.32
N GLY A 66 14.53 2.37 4.07
CA GLY A 66 13.57 1.31 3.79
C GLY A 66 12.13 1.84 3.75
N ALA A 67 11.72 2.60 4.76
CA ALA A 67 10.39 3.20 4.82
C ALA A 67 10.14 4.17 3.65
N ILE A 68 11.11 5.01 3.30
CA ILE A 68 10.99 5.95 2.17
C ILE A 68 10.83 5.19 0.85
N PHE A 69 11.76 4.28 0.52
CA PHE A 69 11.74 3.58 -0.76
C PHE A 69 10.53 2.66 -0.91
N LEU A 70 10.12 1.96 0.15
CA LEU A 70 8.96 1.08 0.11
C LEU A 70 7.66 1.88 -0.07
N ASN A 71 7.49 3.00 0.62
CA ASN A 71 6.31 3.86 0.45
C ASN A 71 6.30 4.56 -0.93
N ILE A 72 7.43 5.01 -1.46
CA ILE A 72 7.51 5.51 -2.84
C ILE A 72 7.14 4.40 -3.84
N GLY A 73 7.65 3.18 -3.63
CA GLY A 73 7.31 2.01 -4.44
C GLY A 73 5.82 1.70 -4.39
N ALA A 74 5.19 1.82 -3.23
CA ALA A 74 3.74 1.67 -3.07
C ALA A 74 2.96 2.75 -3.86
N THR A 75 3.39 4.02 -3.81
CA THR A 75 2.79 5.10 -4.61
C THR A 75 2.88 4.81 -6.11
N ILE A 76 4.06 4.43 -6.60
CA ILE A 76 4.28 4.09 -8.02
C ILE A 76 3.43 2.87 -8.41
N GLY A 77 3.42 1.83 -7.56
CA GLY A 77 2.62 0.63 -7.75
C GLY A 77 1.12 0.94 -7.87
N ALA A 78 0.60 1.81 -7.00
CA ALA A 78 -0.79 2.25 -7.04
C ALA A 78 -1.10 2.98 -8.35
N PHE A 79 -0.23 3.87 -8.84
CA PHE A 79 -0.43 4.53 -10.13
C PHE A 79 -0.42 3.56 -11.32
N ILE A 80 0.48 2.57 -11.33
CA ILE A 80 0.51 1.54 -12.37
C ILE A 80 -0.81 0.75 -12.38
N ILE A 81 -1.32 0.39 -11.20
CA ILE A 81 -2.59 -0.33 -11.06
C ILE A 81 -3.76 0.52 -11.57
N ILE A 82 -3.80 1.82 -11.22
CA ILE A 82 -4.81 2.79 -11.70
C ILE A 82 -4.77 2.92 -13.23
N ASP A 83 -3.59 3.12 -13.81
CA ASP A 83 -3.42 3.22 -15.27
C ASP A 83 -3.93 1.96 -15.98
N LYS A 84 -3.57 0.78 -15.46
CA LYS A 84 -4.05 -0.50 -15.99
C LYS A 84 -5.57 -0.63 -15.89
N MET A 85 -6.20 -0.16 -14.83
CA MET A 85 -7.66 -0.14 -14.71
C MET A 85 -8.32 0.79 -15.74
N GLY A 86 -7.73 1.95 -16.00
CA GLY A 86 -8.17 2.84 -17.09
C GLY A 86 -8.12 2.15 -18.45
N SER A 87 -7.06 1.37 -18.71
CA SER A 87 -6.91 0.62 -19.96
C SER A 87 -7.90 -0.55 -20.12
N ILE A 88 -8.39 -1.13 -19.03
CA ILE A 88 -9.42 -2.19 -19.06
C ILE A 88 -10.76 -1.60 -19.51
N ALA A 89 -11.10 -0.39 -19.04
CA ALA A 89 -12.32 0.29 -19.42
C ALA A 89 -12.39 0.53 -20.94
N THR A 90 -11.30 1.00 -21.54
CA THR A 90 -11.23 1.30 -22.97
C THR A 90 -11.18 0.04 -23.84
N ARG A 91 -10.63 -1.07 -23.34
CA ARG A 91 -10.61 -2.35 -24.06
C ARG A 91 -11.94 -3.09 -24.00
N ALA A 92 -12.63 -3.04 -22.85
CA ALA A 92 -13.95 -3.64 -22.71
C ALA A 92 -14.99 -2.93 -23.58
N ALA A 93 -14.90 -1.60 -23.75
CA ALA A 93 -15.72 -0.84 -24.70
C ALA A 93 -15.46 -1.19 -26.18
N ARG A 94 -14.34 -1.85 -26.51
CA ARG A 94 -13.99 -2.23 -27.90
C ARG A 94 -14.22 -3.71 -28.22
N ARG A 95 -14.52 -4.55 -27.22
CA ARG A 95 -14.76 -5.98 -27.43
C ARG A 95 -16.26 -6.22 -27.57
N ASP A 96 -16.63 -6.86 -28.68
CA ASP A 96 -17.99 -7.37 -28.91
C ASP A 96 -18.42 -8.23 -27.71
N GLN A 97 -19.63 -8.00 -27.20
CA GLN A 97 -20.15 -8.55 -25.94
C GLN A 97 -20.05 -10.09 -25.92
N MET A 98 -18.97 -10.64 -25.35
CA MET A 98 -18.86 -12.07 -25.11
C MET A 98 -19.79 -12.49 -23.98
N SER A 99 -20.50 -13.61 -24.20
CA SER A 99 -21.62 -14.15 -23.43
C SER A 99 -21.53 -13.91 -21.93
N ILE A 100 -22.58 -13.27 -21.39
CA ILE A 100 -22.83 -13.05 -19.97
C ILE A 100 -23.06 -14.42 -19.29
N GLY A 101 -21.96 -15.06 -18.88
CA GLY A 101 -21.98 -16.22 -17.99
C GLY A 101 -21.87 -15.81 -16.53
N ARG A 102 -22.28 -16.68 -15.61
CA ARG A 102 -22.03 -16.50 -14.17
C ARG A 102 -20.53 -16.68 -13.90
N PHE A 103 -19.83 -15.61 -13.52
CA PHE A 103 -18.44 -15.67 -13.09
C PHE A 103 -18.37 -16.03 -11.60
N GLY A 104 -17.87 -17.22 -11.27
CA GLY A 104 -17.74 -17.73 -9.89
C GLY A 104 -16.37 -17.49 -9.24
N GLY A 105 -15.56 -16.56 -9.76
CA GLY A 105 -14.19 -16.30 -9.28
C GLY A 105 -14.04 -15.02 -8.43
N THR A 106 -12.85 -14.82 -7.86
CA THR A 106 -12.51 -13.61 -7.09
C THR A 106 -12.53 -12.33 -7.94
N GLN A 107 -12.67 -11.16 -7.32
CA GLN A 107 -12.62 -9.86 -8.02
C GLN A 107 -11.34 -9.68 -8.86
N ILE A 108 -10.20 -10.19 -8.36
CA ILE A 108 -8.92 -10.18 -9.06
C ILE A 108 -8.98 -11.06 -10.32
N ALA A 109 -9.59 -12.25 -10.21
CA ALA A 109 -9.78 -13.15 -11.36
C ALA A 109 -10.75 -12.56 -12.38
N LEU A 110 -11.80 -11.84 -11.94
CA LEU A 110 -12.75 -11.16 -12.80
C LEU A 110 -12.08 -10.06 -13.62
N LEU A 111 -11.19 -9.28 -13.00
CA LEU A 111 -10.40 -8.24 -13.68
C LEU A 111 -9.36 -8.84 -14.65
N GLN A 112 -8.73 -9.95 -14.27
CA GLN A 112 -7.83 -10.69 -15.17
C GLN A 112 -8.56 -11.23 -16.40
N TYR A 113 -9.76 -11.77 -16.21
CA TYR A 113 -10.61 -12.28 -17.28
C TYR A 113 -11.00 -11.16 -18.27
N HIS A 114 -11.28 -9.95 -17.77
CA HIS A 114 -11.63 -8.78 -18.59
C HIS A 114 -10.43 -8.00 -19.16
N GLY A 115 -9.20 -8.52 -19.02
CA GLY A 115 -8.04 -8.01 -19.77
C GLY A 115 -6.93 -7.35 -18.94
N ALA A 116 -6.92 -7.48 -17.61
CA ALA A 116 -5.80 -6.99 -16.78
C ALA A 116 -4.45 -7.70 -17.08
N GLY A 117 -4.49 -8.89 -17.71
CA GLY A 117 -3.32 -9.65 -18.11
C GLY A 117 -2.67 -10.46 -16.98
N LYS A 118 -1.81 -11.43 -17.34
CA LYS A 118 -1.18 -12.37 -16.39
C LYS A 118 -0.29 -11.69 -15.34
N LYS A 119 0.24 -10.50 -15.65
CA LYS A 119 1.10 -9.71 -14.75
C LYS A 119 0.32 -8.89 -13.71
N TRP A 120 -1.01 -8.82 -13.81
CA TRP A 120 -1.85 -8.05 -12.86
C TRP A 120 -1.64 -8.48 -11.40
N LYS A 121 -1.66 -9.80 -11.15
CA LYS A 121 -1.45 -10.35 -9.80
C LYS A 121 -0.10 -9.93 -9.24
N TYR A 122 0.94 -9.90 -10.08
CA TYR A 122 2.28 -9.48 -9.68
C TYR A 122 2.31 -8.00 -9.27
N PHE A 123 1.69 -7.10 -10.05
CA PHE A 123 1.63 -5.68 -9.69
C PHE A 123 0.87 -5.44 -8.40
N VAL A 124 -0.28 -6.10 -8.22
CA VAL A 124 -1.05 -6.02 -6.97
C VAL A 124 -0.23 -6.52 -5.78
N TRP A 125 0.45 -7.67 -5.92
CA TRP A 125 1.30 -8.19 -4.85
C TRP A 125 2.48 -7.29 -4.53
N HIS A 126 3.17 -6.76 -5.54
CA HIS A 126 4.27 -5.82 -5.34
C HIS A 126 3.80 -4.57 -4.60
N TRP A 127 2.66 -3.99 -5.02
CA TRP A 127 2.05 -2.84 -4.35
C TRP A 127 1.72 -3.13 -2.88
N VAL A 128 1.05 -4.25 -2.59
CA VAL A 128 0.70 -4.68 -1.22
C VAL A 128 1.97 -4.85 -0.37
N ILE A 129 2.98 -5.56 -0.87
CA ILE A 129 4.24 -5.80 -0.15
C ILE A 129 4.95 -4.48 0.15
N CYS A 130 5.04 -3.58 -0.83
CA CYS A 130 5.65 -2.27 -0.63
C CYS A 130 4.88 -1.42 0.39
N PHE A 131 3.55 -1.40 0.31
CA PHE A 131 2.71 -0.63 1.23
C PHE A 131 2.84 -1.10 2.68
N TYR A 132 2.64 -2.40 2.93
CA TYR A 132 2.74 -2.96 4.27
C TYR A 132 4.17 -3.00 4.78
N GLY A 133 5.14 -3.34 3.92
CA GLY A 133 6.56 -3.30 4.27
C GLY A 133 7.00 -1.90 4.68
N GLY A 134 6.58 -0.87 3.94
CA GLY A 134 6.85 0.53 4.29
C GLY A 134 6.21 0.94 5.61
N THR A 135 4.98 0.51 5.86
CA THR A 135 4.25 0.77 7.11
C THR A 135 4.93 0.10 8.31
N ILE A 136 5.30 -1.18 8.19
CA ILE A 136 6.00 -1.91 9.26
C ILE A 136 7.37 -1.29 9.52
N CYS A 137 8.11 -0.93 8.46
CA CYS A 137 9.42 -0.30 8.59
C CYS A 137 9.31 1.04 9.35
N LEU A 138 8.30 1.85 9.05
CA LEU A 138 8.01 3.09 9.76
C LEU A 138 7.62 2.83 11.23
N ALA A 139 6.81 1.80 11.51
CA ALA A 139 6.43 1.44 12.87
C ALA A 139 7.64 1.02 13.71
N VAL A 140 8.54 0.19 13.16
CA VAL A 140 9.79 -0.21 13.83
C VAL A 140 10.71 0.99 14.04
N LEU A 141 10.77 1.91 13.07
CA LEU A 141 11.52 3.16 13.19
C LEU A 141 11.00 4.02 14.36
N LEU A 142 9.68 4.20 14.46
CA LEU A 142 9.07 4.97 15.55
C LEU A 142 9.28 4.30 16.91
N LEU A 143 9.13 2.98 17.01
CA LEU A 143 9.40 2.26 18.26
C LEU A 143 10.86 2.40 18.67
N THR A 144 11.78 2.28 17.71
CA THR A 144 13.22 2.45 17.95
C THR A 144 13.51 3.87 18.45
N PHE A 145 12.89 4.90 17.84
CA PHE A 145 13.03 6.27 18.29
C PHE A 145 12.58 6.46 19.74
N ILE A 146 11.36 6.00 20.07
CA ILE A 146 10.77 6.15 21.39
C ILE A 146 11.60 5.42 22.44
N VAL A 147 12.08 4.21 22.15
CA VAL A 147 12.95 3.43 23.06
C VAL A 147 14.25 4.16 23.39
N LEU A 148 14.79 4.96 22.46
CA LEU A 148 16.09 5.58 22.61
C LEU A 148 16.03 6.97 23.26
N GLU A 149 14.98 7.73 23.01
CA GLU A 149 14.86 9.12 23.48
C GLU A 149 13.94 9.27 24.71
N GLU A 150 12.89 8.45 24.81
CA GLU A 150 11.81 8.67 25.77
C GLU A 150 11.92 7.84 27.05
N ASN A 151 11.15 8.23 28.06
CA ASN A 151 11.05 7.50 29.32
C ASN A 151 10.29 6.18 29.17
N LEU A 152 10.58 5.22 30.05
CA LEU A 152 9.99 3.86 30.01
C LEU A 152 8.45 3.85 29.94
N SER A 153 7.78 4.78 30.65
CA SER A 153 6.32 4.88 30.62
C SER A 153 5.77 5.20 29.22
N ILE A 154 6.45 6.07 28.47
CA ILE A 154 6.09 6.44 27.09
C ILE A 154 6.36 5.26 26.16
N VAL A 155 7.51 4.58 26.34
CA VAL A 155 7.86 3.38 25.58
C VAL A 155 6.77 2.31 25.67
N ILE A 156 6.33 1.98 26.89
CA ILE A 156 5.31 0.93 27.11
C ILE A 156 3.98 1.33 26.46
N SER A 157 3.50 2.55 26.75
CA SER A 157 2.21 3.03 26.24
C SER A 157 2.18 3.10 24.70
N MET A 158 3.22 3.63 24.08
CA MET A 158 3.31 3.73 22.62
C MET A 158 3.51 2.37 21.95
N SER A 159 4.21 1.43 22.60
CA SER A 159 4.35 0.06 22.10
C SER A 159 3.01 -0.68 22.08
N CYS A 160 2.21 -0.55 23.14
CA CYS A 160 0.86 -1.11 23.20
C CYS A 160 -0.05 -0.49 22.12
N LEU A 161 0.02 0.84 21.94
CA LEU A 161 -0.76 1.54 20.91
C LEU A 161 -0.35 1.11 19.50
N CYS A 162 0.95 0.98 19.24
CA CYS A 162 1.47 0.50 17.97
C CYS A 162 0.98 -0.92 17.67
N GLY A 163 1.05 -1.83 18.65
CA GLY A 163 0.51 -3.18 18.53
C GLY A 163 -0.99 -3.20 18.24
N PHE A 164 -1.77 -2.37 18.93
CA PHE A 164 -3.20 -2.23 18.70
C PHE A 164 -3.52 -1.73 17.27
N VAL A 165 -2.78 -0.74 16.77
CA VAL A 165 -2.96 -0.19 15.42
C VAL A 165 -2.57 -1.20 14.33
N LEU A 166 -1.54 -2.02 14.55
CA LEU A 166 -1.10 -3.03 13.58
C LEU A 166 -1.90 -4.33 13.65
N LEU A 167 -2.69 -4.55 14.71
CA LEU A 167 -3.43 -5.78 14.94
C LEU A 167 -4.36 -6.16 13.77
N PRO A 168 -5.19 -5.27 13.20
CA PRO A 168 -6.03 -5.63 12.05
C PRO A 168 -5.22 -6.11 10.84
N SER A 169 -4.07 -5.48 10.58
CA SER A 169 -3.17 -5.85 9.49
C SER A 169 -2.56 -7.24 9.73
N LEU A 170 -2.11 -7.51 10.96
CA LEU A 170 -1.55 -8.81 11.33
C LEU A 170 -2.60 -9.92 11.23
N LEU A 171 -3.81 -9.68 11.73
CA LEU A 171 -4.92 -10.64 11.62
C LEU A 171 -5.30 -10.90 10.17
N TYR A 172 -5.32 -9.88 9.31
CA TYR A 172 -5.62 -10.05 7.90
C TYR A 172 -4.62 -10.96 7.18
N PHE A 173 -3.33 -10.89 7.51
CA PHE A 173 -2.31 -11.75 6.92
C PHE A 173 -2.27 -13.15 7.56
N VAL A 174 -2.49 -13.27 8.87
CA VAL A 174 -2.39 -14.55 9.59
C VAL A 174 -3.65 -15.42 9.42
N LEU A 175 -4.85 -14.82 9.30
CA LEU A 175 -6.12 -15.55 9.25
C LEU A 175 -6.66 -15.78 7.83
N ASN A 176 -6.03 -15.25 6.79
CA ASN A 176 -6.42 -15.48 5.39
C ASN A 176 -5.55 -16.53 4.67
N ASP A 177 -4.66 -17.21 5.39
CA ASP A 177 -4.04 -18.47 4.94
C ASP A 177 -4.91 -19.67 5.38
#